data_AF-A0A3E0WRS1-F1
#
_entry.id   AF-A0A3E0WRS1-F1
#
_cell.length_a   1.000
_cell.length_b   1.000
_cell.length_c   1.000
_cell.angle_alpha   90.00
_cell.angle_beta   90.00
_cell.angle_gamma   90.00
#
_symmetry.space_group_name_H-M   'P 1'
#
loop_
_entity.id
_entity.type
_entity.pdbx_description
1 polymer ?
#
loop_
_entity_poly.entity_id
_entity_poly.type
_entity_poly.pdbx_seq_one_letter_code
_entity_poly.pdbx_strand_id
1 'polypeptide(L)'
;MARNTLQVDEEELATSLEQLSNVFRELDEEEPISILAVEEQGEFAIAVTRFRYTESPDGMPELRPIVMVQDDGAWRVDWELMGMEPVQALAMSPLAHQLEPLYDWYNAEQEQLELEIVAGTNEPEPSG
;
A
#
# COMPACT_ATOMS: atom_id res chain seq x y z
N MET A 1 22.08 16.79 11.54
CA MET A 1 22.21 16.41 10.12
C MET A 1 20.89 16.75 9.47
N ALA A 2 20.87 17.67 8.51
CA ALA A 2 19.64 18.08 7.83
C ALA A 2 19.26 16.99 6.82
N ARG A 3 18.06 16.41 6.97
CA ARG A 3 17.47 15.50 5.99
C ARG A 3 17.18 16.32 4.73
N ASN A 4 17.66 15.85 3.57
CA ASN A 4 17.33 16.44 2.27
C ASN A 4 15.89 16.04 1.91
N THR A 5 14.92 16.82 2.39
CA THR A 5 13.51 16.65 2.03
C THR A 5 13.30 17.32 0.68
N LEU A 6 12.96 16.55 -0.35
CA LEU A 6 12.37 17.14 -1.56
C LEU A 6 10.95 17.60 -1.18
N GLN A 7 10.72 18.91 -1.28
CA GLN A 7 9.37 19.46 -1.33
C GLN A 7 8.81 19.13 -2.70
N VAL A 8 7.64 18.51 -2.73
CA VAL A 8 6.95 18.14 -3.97
C VAL A 8 5.52 18.66 -3.83
N ASP A 9 5.13 19.53 -4.75
CA ASP A 9 3.79 20.14 -4.89
C ASP A 9 2.72 19.06 -5.24
N GLU A 10 1.42 19.33 -5.05
CA GLU A 10 0.31 18.40 -5.34
C GLU A 10 0.23 17.96 -6.83
N GLU A 11 0.49 18.88 -7.75
CA GLU A 11 0.66 18.66 -9.19
C GLU A 11 1.93 17.83 -9.46
N GLU A 12 2.94 18.01 -8.63
CA GLU A 12 4.24 17.34 -8.71
C GLU A 12 4.17 15.92 -8.08
N LEU A 13 3.26 15.67 -7.13
CA LEU A 13 2.88 14.37 -6.58
C LEU A 13 2.06 13.59 -7.60
N ALA A 14 1.07 14.23 -8.23
CA ALA A 14 0.34 13.64 -9.35
C ALA A 14 1.29 13.30 -10.51
N THR A 15 2.24 14.19 -10.80
CA THR A 15 3.31 13.94 -11.78
C THR A 15 4.26 12.85 -11.33
N SER A 16 4.59 12.74 -10.04
CA SER A 16 5.48 11.69 -9.51
C SER A 16 4.79 10.32 -9.52
N LEU A 17 3.50 10.27 -9.20
CA LEU A 17 2.66 9.08 -9.31
C LEU A 17 2.44 8.72 -10.78
N GLU A 18 2.26 9.70 -11.66
CA GLU A 18 2.19 9.50 -13.11
C GLU A 18 3.55 9.08 -13.69
N GLN A 19 4.68 9.57 -13.17
CA GLN A 19 6.03 9.18 -13.57
C GLN A 19 6.37 7.77 -13.08
N LEU A 20 6.00 7.41 -11.85
CA LEU A 20 6.02 6.02 -11.38
C LEU A 20 5.15 5.16 -12.29
N SER A 21 3.90 5.57 -12.54
CA SER A 21 2.99 4.90 -13.47
C SER A 21 3.55 4.81 -14.89
N ASN A 22 4.31 5.81 -15.37
CA ASN A 22 4.93 5.83 -16.69
C ASN A 22 6.19 4.95 -16.78
N VAL A 23 7.01 4.89 -15.71
CA VAL A 23 8.09 3.89 -15.57
C VAL A 23 7.51 2.47 -15.60
N PHE A 24 6.30 2.27 -15.06
CA PHE A 24 5.57 1.02 -15.18
C PHE A 24 4.86 0.83 -16.53
N ARG A 25 4.41 1.90 -17.23
CA ARG A 25 3.80 1.80 -18.58
C ARG A 25 4.82 1.48 -19.69
N GLU A 26 6.10 1.77 -19.53
CA GLU A 26 7.15 1.28 -20.44
C GLU A 26 7.25 -0.27 -20.44
N LEU A 27 6.60 -0.95 -19.48
CA LEU A 27 6.48 -2.40 -19.39
C LEU A 27 5.17 -2.97 -20.00
N ASP A 28 4.35 -2.14 -20.65
CA ASP A 28 3.10 -2.53 -21.36
C ASP A 28 2.04 -3.21 -20.46
N GLU A 29 1.82 -2.68 -19.25
CA GLU A 29 1.06 -3.35 -18.20
C GLU A 29 0.02 -2.45 -17.50
N GLU A 30 -1.23 -2.93 -17.39
CA GLU A 30 -2.36 -2.28 -16.71
C GLU A 30 -2.11 -2.22 -15.18
N GLU A 31 -2.01 -1.02 -14.60
CA GLU A 31 -1.94 -0.70 -13.15
C GLU A 31 -1.23 -1.73 -12.23
N PRO A 32 0.06 -1.52 -11.88
CA PRO A 32 0.85 -2.49 -11.10
C PRO A 32 0.42 -2.64 -9.63
N ILE A 33 -0.32 -1.65 -9.11
CA ILE A 33 -0.67 -1.52 -7.70
C ILE A 33 -2.14 -1.08 -7.61
N SER A 34 -2.94 -1.74 -6.79
CA SER A 34 -4.32 -1.33 -6.49
C SER A 34 -4.50 -1.12 -4.98
N ILE A 35 -4.98 0.05 -4.57
CA ILE A 35 -5.38 0.30 -3.17
C ILE A 35 -6.80 -0.25 -2.97
N LEU A 36 -6.97 -1.13 -1.99
CA LEU A 36 -8.24 -1.81 -1.71
C LEU A 36 -8.99 -1.17 -0.55
N ALA A 37 -8.27 -0.80 0.51
CA ALA A 37 -8.81 -0.18 1.71
C ALA A 37 -7.76 0.75 2.33
N VAL A 38 -8.20 1.77 3.07
CA VAL A 38 -7.34 2.72 3.78
C VAL A 38 -7.97 3.05 5.13
N GLU A 39 -7.16 3.07 6.18
CA GLU A 39 -7.53 3.57 7.51
C GLU A 39 -6.57 4.69 7.93
N GLU A 40 -7.12 5.73 8.55
CA GLU A 40 -6.40 6.93 8.96
C GLU A 40 -6.49 7.12 10.47
N GLN A 41 -5.37 7.36 11.13
CA GLN A 41 -5.31 7.66 12.55
C GLN A 41 -4.31 8.78 12.84
N GLY A 42 -4.85 9.97 13.12
CA GLY A 42 -4.04 11.15 13.38
C GLY A 42 -3.24 11.53 12.14
N GLU A 43 -1.91 11.56 12.27
CA GLU A 43 -0.98 11.91 11.18
C GLU A 43 -0.53 10.68 10.39
N PHE A 44 -1.13 9.50 10.60
CA PHE A 44 -0.75 8.25 9.94
C PHE A 44 -1.92 7.63 9.20
N ALA A 45 -1.63 6.91 8.13
CA ALA A 45 -2.59 6.06 7.44
C ALA A 45 -1.92 4.79 6.93
N ILE A 46 -2.66 3.69 6.84
CA ILE A 46 -2.21 2.45 6.21
C ILE A 46 -3.20 2.07 5.12
N ALA A 47 -2.67 1.76 3.94
CA ALA A 47 -3.45 1.22 2.83
C ALA A 47 -3.19 -0.28 2.66
N VAL A 48 -4.27 -1.07 2.55
CA VAL A 48 -4.19 -2.45 2.05
C VAL A 48 -4.02 -2.39 0.54
N THR A 49 -2.89 -2.86 0.06
CA THR A 49 -2.49 -2.66 -1.33
C THR A 49 -2.20 -3.99 -2.01
N ARG A 50 -2.82 -4.23 -3.17
CA ARG A 50 -2.56 -5.39 -4.02
C ARG A 50 -1.48 -5.08 -5.03
N PHE A 51 -0.42 -5.89 -5.07
CA PHE A 51 0.64 -5.80 -6.07
C PHE A 51 0.43 -6.87 -7.14
N ARG A 52 0.13 -6.45 -8.37
CA ARG A 52 -0.32 -7.36 -9.45
C ARG A 52 0.75 -8.34 -9.90
N TYR A 53 2.02 -7.97 -9.79
CA TYR A 53 3.19 -8.74 -10.28
C TYR A 53 3.92 -9.52 -9.19
N THR A 54 3.40 -9.48 -7.98
CA THR A 54 3.93 -10.26 -6.86
C THR A 54 2.89 -11.29 -6.51
N GLU A 55 3.19 -12.54 -6.86
CA GLU A 55 2.40 -13.69 -6.45
C GLU A 55 2.98 -14.21 -5.14
N SER A 56 2.10 -14.48 -4.19
CA SER A 56 2.45 -15.27 -3.02
C SER A 56 2.93 -16.67 -3.46
N PRO A 57 3.60 -17.44 -2.58
CA PRO A 57 3.99 -18.82 -2.89
C PRO A 57 2.84 -19.73 -3.37
N ASP A 58 1.59 -19.33 -3.08
CA ASP A 58 0.37 -20.04 -3.42
C ASP A 58 -0.27 -19.55 -4.74
N GLY A 59 0.40 -18.66 -5.48
CA GLY A 59 -0.07 -18.12 -6.76
C GLY A 59 -1.19 -17.07 -6.64
N MET A 60 -1.37 -16.50 -5.45
CA MET A 60 -2.38 -15.47 -5.17
C MET A 60 -1.76 -14.07 -5.24
N PRO A 61 -2.52 -13.03 -5.63
CA PRO A 61 -2.03 -11.65 -5.58
C PRO A 61 -1.61 -11.28 -4.16
N GLU A 62 -0.38 -10.81 -3.99
CA GLU A 62 0.14 -10.45 -2.67
C GLU A 62 -0.42 -9.09 -2.22
N LEU A 63 -1.01 -9.08 -1.02
CA LEU A 63 -1.42 -7.85 -0.35
C LEU A 63 -0.28 -7.40 0.57
N ARG A 64 0.06 -6.11 0.51
CA ARG A 64 1.08 -5.51 1.38
C ARG A 64 0.63 -4.16 1.90
N PRO A 65 1.11 -3.73 3.08
CA PRO A 65 0.77 -2.42 3.61
C PRO A 65 1.58 -1.33 2.90
N ILE A 66 0.94 -0.20 2.66
CA ILE A 66 1.61 1.07 2.37
C ILE A 66 1.32 2.02 3.52
N VAL A 67 2.37 2.41 4.26
CA VAL A 67 2.27 3.41 5.33
C VAL A 67 2.37 4.79 4.71
N MET A 68 1.46 5.66 5.13
CA MET A 68 1.44 7.08 4.78
C MET A 68 1.51 7.93 6.04
N VAL A 69 2.18 9.07 5.93
CA VAL A 69 2.35 10.04 7.01
C VAL A 69 1.93 11.41 6.50
N GLN A 70 1.17 12.13 7.31
CA GLN A 70 0.79 13.51 7.03
C GLN A 70 1.91 14.44 7.48
N ASP A 71 2.45 15.22 6.54
CA ASP A 71 3.48 16.23 6.79
C ASP A 71 3.04 17.54 6.12
N ASP A 72 2.93 18.61 6.93
CA ASP A 72 2.44 19.93 6.50
C ASP A 72 1.07 19.88 5.77
N GLY A 73 0.18 19.01 6.25
CA GLY A 73 -1.16 18.82 5.70
C GLY A 73 -1.24 17.93 4.44
N ALA A 74 -0.10 17.45 3.93
CA ALA A 74 -0.04 16.56 2.78
C ALA A 74 0.33 15.13 3.17
N TRP A 75 -0.35 14.14 2.60
CA TRP A 75 -0.02 12.73 2.79
C TRP A 75 1.18 12.31 1.95
N ARG A 76 2.11 11.58 2.55
CA ARG A 76 3.32 11.06 1.90
C ARG A 76 3.49 9.60 2.23
N VAL A 77 3.92 8.80 1.25
CA VAL A 77 4.27 7.40 1.49
C VAL A 77 5.62 7.32 2.21
N ASP A 78 5.67 6.53 3.28
CA ASP A 78 6.92 6.19 3.95
C ASP A 78 7.60 5.04 3.18
N TRP A 79 8.55 5.40 2.33
CA TRP A 79 9.32 4.46 1.50
C TRP A 79 10.16 3.48 2.32
N GLU A 80 10.55 3.83 3.55
CA GLU A 80 11.31 2.92 4.41
C GLU A 80 10.43 1.79 4.95
N LEU A 81 9.10 1.98 4.98
CA LEU A 81 8.13 1.01 5.50
C LEU A 81 7.30 0.35 4.40
N MET A 82 7.38 0.84 3.16
CA MET A 82 6.61 0.33 2.03
C MET A 82 6.82 -1.17 1.83
N GLY A 83 5.72 -1.93 1.85
CA GLY A 83 5.74 -3.36 1.55
C GLY A 83 6.43 -4.21 2.61
N MET A 84 6.76 -3.65 3.78
CA MET A 84 7.28 -4.41 4.91
C MET A 84 6.15 -5.12 5.65
N GLU A 85 6.47 -6.26 6.25
CA GLU A 85 5.56 -6.91 7.20
C GLU A 85 5.34 -6.00 8.42
N PRO A 86 4.13 -5.97 9.01
CA PRO A 86 3.81 -5.14 10.18
C PRO A 86 4.83 -5.26 11.32
N VAL A 87 5.26 -6.49 11.63
CA VAL A 87 6.25 -6.73 12.70
C VAL A 87 7.62 -6.10 12.39
N GLN A 88 8.02 -6.06 11.12
CA GLN A 88 9.28 -5.45 10.68
C GLN A 88 9.18 -3.92 10.74
N ALA A 89 8.07 -3.37 10.23
CA ALA A 89 7.84 -1.93 10.26
C ALA A 89 7.76 -1.38 11.68
N LEU A 90 7.08 -2.07 12.59
CA LEU A 90 7.03 -1.71 14.02
C LEU A 90 8.41 -1.79 14.69
N ALA A 91 9.25 -2.75 14.34
CA ALA A 91 10.60 -2.86 14.89
C ALA A 91 11.53 -1.74 14.41
N MET A 92 11.26 -1.16 13.24
CA MET A 92 12.09 -0.12 12.62
C MET A 92 11.59 1.30 12.88
N SER A 93 10.28 1.47 13.11
CA SER A 93 9.69 2.80 13.25
C SER A 93 9.91 3.40 14.65
N PRO A 94 10.45 4.63 14.77
CA PRO A 94 10.46 5.35 16.05
C PRO A 94 9.06 5.70 16.56
N LEU A 95 8.02 5.50 15.73
CA LEU A 95 6.62 5.81 16.00
C LEU A 95 5.76 4.55 16.03
N ALA A 96 6.36 3.39 16.33
CA ALA A 96 5.70 2.08 16.36
C ALA A 96 4.38 2.07 17.16
N HIS A 97 4.35 2.71 18.33
CA HIS A 97 3.16 2.80 19.19
C HIS A 97 1.95 3.51 18.54
N GLN A 98 2.17 4.35 17.54
CA GLN A 98 1.10 5.02 16.78
C GLN A 98 0.67 4.20 15.56
N LEU A 99 1.59 3.39 15.00
CA LEU A 99 1.32 2.52 13.87
C LEU A 99 0.66 1.21 14.28
N GLU A 100 0.88 0.73 15.50
CA GLU A 100 0.37 -0.56 15.99
C GLU A 100 -1.15 -0.72 15.83
N PRO A 101 -2.02 0.25 16.20
CA PRO A 101 -3.46 0.11 15.99
C PRO A 101 -3.86 0.07 14.51
N LEU A 102 -3.15 0.80 13.65
CA LEU A 102 -3.37 0.77 12.20
C LEU A 102 -2.94 -0.58 11.61
N TYR A 103 -1.89 -1.19 12.13
CA TYR A 103 -1.46 -2.52 11.73
C TYR A 103 -2.39 -3.63 12.22
N ASP A 104 -2.95 -3.49 13.43
CA ASP A 104 -4.00 -4.39 13.91
C ASP A 104 -5.23 -4.36 12.99
N TRP A 105 -5.64 -3.15 12.58
CA TRP A 105 -6.69 -2.99 11.58
C TRP A 105 -6.30 -3.61 10.24
N TYR A 106 -5.10 -3.29 9.72
CA TYR A 106 -4.61 -3.80 8.44
C TYR A 106 -4.61 -5.32 8.38
N ASN A 107 -4.17 -6.01 9.44
CA ASN A 107 -4.14 -7.47 9.49
C ASN A 107 -5.55 -8.08 9.41
N ALA A 108 -6.52 -7.49 10.11
CA ALA A 108 -7.91 -7.95 10.07
C ALA A 108 -8.54 -7.70 8.68
N GLU A 109 -8.27 -6.54 8.10
CA GLU A 109 -8.76 -6.16 6.78
C GLU A 109 -8.12 -7.00 5.66
N GLN A 110 -6.82 -7.29 5.77
CA GLN A 110 -6.10 -8.17 4.85
C GLN A 110 -6.71 -9.58 4.84
N GLU A 111 -6.94 -10.19 6.00
CA GLU A 111 -7.55 -11.52 6.09
C GLU A 111 -8.93 -11.55 5.41
N GLN A 112 -9.73 -10.51 5.60
CA GLN A 112 -11.03 -10.39 4.94
C GLN A 112 -10.89 -10.25 3.41
N LEU A 113 -10.04 -9.35 2.93
CA LEU A 113 -9.86 -9.09 1.49
C LEU A 113 -9.26 -10.30 0.77
N GLU A 114 -8.36 -11.05 1.40
CA GLU A 114 -7.84 -12.31 0.86
C GLU A 114 -8.96 -13.34 0.67
N LEU A 115 -9.87 -13.48 1.65
CA LEU A 115 -11.04 -14.35 1.51
C LEU A 115 -11.97 -13.91 0.37
N GLU A 116 -12.18 -12.61 0.21
CA GLU A 116 -13.00 -12.06 -0.89
C GLU A 116 -12.36 -12.29 -2.26
N ILE A 117 -11.04 -12.12 -2.38
CA ILE A 117 -10.29 -12.37 -3.63
C ILE A 117 -10.36 -13.87 -4.00
N VAL A 118 -10.19 -14.77 -3.02
CA VAL A 118 -10.34 -16.23 -3.23
C VAL A 118 -11.78 -16.59 -3.62
N ALA A 119 -12.79 -15.98 -2.97
CA ALA A 119 -14.18 -16.24 -3.30
C ALA A 119 -14.56 -15.76 -4.71
N GLY A 120 -14.13 -14.56 -5.09
CA GLY A 120 -14.40 -13.96 -6.40
C GLY A 120 -13.65 -14.62 -7.56
N THR A 121 -12.51 -15.27 -7.32
CA THR A 121 -11.80 -16.08 -8.33
C THR A 121 -12.41 -17.46 -8.56
N ASN A 122 -13.34 -17.91 -7.70
CA ASN A 122 -14.02 -19.21 -7.79
C ASN A 122 -15.49 -19.10 -8.21
N GLU A 123 -16.00 -17.92 -8.56
CA GLU A 123 -17.33 -17.83 -9.16
C GLU A 123 -17.33 -18.54 -10.53
N PRO A 124 -18.19 -19.56 -10.75
CA PRO A 124 -18.30 -20.19 -12.05
C PRO A 124 -18.74 -19.12 -13.05
N GLU A 125 -17.97 -18.94 -14.13
CA GLU A 125 -18.40 -18.10 -15.25
C GLU A 125 -19.85 -18.47 -15.62
N PRO A 126 -20.76 -17.48 -15.78
CA PRO A 126 -22.13 -17.76 -16.13
C PRO A 126 -22.13 -18.55 -17.45
N SER A 127 -22.48 -19.83 -17.34
CA SER A 127 -22.62 -20.72 -18.49
C SER A 127 -23.73 -20.14 -19.36
N GLY A 128 -23.33 -19.55 -20.49
CA GLY A 128 -24.24 -19.12 -21.55
C GLY A 128 -25.02 -20.27 -22.16
#